data_AF-A0A3P7IBD3-F1
#
_entry.id   AF-A0A3P7IBD3-F1
#
_cell.length_a   1.000
_cell.length_b   1.000
_cell.length_c   1.000
_cell.angle_alpha   90.00
_cell.angle_beta   90.00
_cell.angle_gamma   90.00
#
_symmetry.space_group_name_H-M   'P 1'
#
loop_
_entity.id
_entity.type
_entity.pdbx_description
1 polymer ?
#
loop_
_entity_poly.entity_id
_entity_poly.type
_entity_poly.pdbx_seq_one_letter_code
_entity_poly.pdbx_strand_id
1 'polypeptide(L)'
;MGDGVHRLGDCVINVNGLNAVLDGTNTTAGSVASMPYCIRHLAKAARCPLEEALICATDKPATLMGIRDHKGAITMGMDADLVLITENVDVLATYVDGTLVYANKCM
;
A
#
# COMPACT_ATOMS: atom_id res chain seq x y z
N MET A 1 -7.71 -0.39 8.42
CA MET A 1 -8.45 -0.13 9.67
C MET A 1 -9.90 0.08 9.28
N GLY A 2 -10.84 -0.57 9.95
CA GLY A 2 -12.26 -0.37 9.66
C GLY A 2 -12.81 0.89 10.35
N ASP A 3 -14.05 1.25 10.05
CA ASP A 3 -14.76 2.33 10.74
C ASP A 3 -14.83 2.07 12.25
N GLY A 4 -14.83 3.15 13.02
CA GLY A 4 -14.95 3.12 14.47
C GLY A 4 -13.87 3.90 15.20
N VAL A 5 -13.80 3.69 16.52
CA VAL A 5 -12.85 4.37 17.41
C VAL A 5 -11.62 3.49 17.61
N HIS A 6 -10.45 4.05 17.32
CA HIS A 6 -9.15 3.38 17.42
C HIS A 6 -8.20 4.17 18.30
N ARG A 7 -7.10 3.56 18.73
CA ARG A 7 -6.02 4.26 19.44
C ARG A 7 -4.72 4.18 18.66
N LEU A 8 -4.03 5.31 18.58
CA LEU A 8 -2.66 5.43 18.06
C LEU A 8 -1.79 6.08 19.13
N GLY A 9 -1.06 5.26 19.88
CA GLY A 9 -0.43 5.70 21.13
C GLY A 9 -1.50 6.22 22.10
N ASP A 10 -1.30 7.44 22.58
CA ASP A 10 -2.24 8.09 23.50
C ASP A 10 -3.41 8.80 22.81
N CYS A 11 -3.38 8.91 21.48
CA CYS A 11 -4.42 9.56 20.70
C CYS A 11 -5.62 8.62 20.46
N VAL A 12 -6.83 9.14 20.65
CA VAL A 12 -8.08 8.49 20.21
C VAL A 12 -8.42 8.98 18.81
N ILE A 13 -8.66 8.05 17.88
CA ILE A 13 -8.90 8.35 16.47
C ILE A 13 -10.29 7.83 16.07
N ASN A 14 -11.11 8.70 15.51
CA ASN A 14 -12.37 8.35 14.88
C ASN A 14 -12.16 8.10 13.39
N VAL A 15 -12.48 6.88 12.94
CA VAL A 15 -12.40 6.48 11.54
C VAL A 15 -13.80 6.37 10.94
N ASN A 16 -14.02 7.04 9.82
CA ASN A 16 -15.22 6.93 8.99
C ASN A 16 -14.82 6.94 7.50
N GLY A 17 -14.94 5.79 6.86
CA GLY A 17 -14.46 5.55 5.50
C GLY A 17 -12.95 5.72 5.41
N LEU A 18 -12.52 6.70 4.61
CA LEU A 18 -11.10 7.06 4.45
C LEU A 18 -10.63 8.19 5.38
N ASN A 19 -11.53 8.73 6.21
CA ASN A 19 -11.22 9.82 7.12
C ASN A 19 -10.85 9.26 8.48
N ALA A 20 -9.62 9.51 8.92
CA ALA A 20 -9.16 9.25 10.28
C ALA A 20 -8.84 10.59 10.95
N VAL A 21 -9.58 10.93 12.00
CA VAL A 21 -9.44 12.23 12.69
C VAL A 21 -9.23 12.03 14.19
N LEU A 22 -8.43 12.90 14.79
CA LEU A 22 -8.24 12.92 16.24
C LEU A 22 -9.56 13.30 16.94
N ASP A 23 -9.93 12.53 17.96
CA ASP A 23 -11.18 12.71 18.68
C ASP A 23 -11.35 14.13 19.23
N GLY A 24 -12.57 14.65 19.14
CA GLY A 24 -12.90 16.04 19.50
C GLY A 24 -12.34 17.11 18.55
N THR A 25 -11.74 16.75 17.41
CA THR A 25 -11.17 17.72 16.45
C THR A 25 -11.50 17.37 14.99
N ASN A 26 -11.06 18.24 14.06
CA ASN A 26 -11.04 17.98 12.61
C ASN A 26 -9.64 17.69 12.08
N THR A 27 -8.66 17.44 12.95
CA THR A 27 -7.28 17.19 12.54
C THR A 27 -7.14 15.76 12.05
N THR A 28 -6.61 15.57 10.83
CA THR A 28 -6.29 14.25 10.30
C THR A 28 -5.18 13.56 11.10
N ALA A 29 -5.42 12.31 11.46
CA ALA A 29 -4.52 11.48 12.25
C ALA A 29 -4.01 10.29 11.42
N GLY A 30 -3.24 10.61 10.37
CA GLY A 30 -2.75 9.62 9.41
C GLY A 30 -3.75 9.29 8.30
N SER A 31 -3.63 8.11 7.72
CA SER A 31 -4.48 7.61 6.63
C SER A 31 -4.85 6.15 6.86
N VAL A 32 -6.05 5.77 6.43
CA VAL A 32 -6.51 4.37 6.41
C VAL A 32 -6.57 3.80 4.99
N ALA A 33 -6.09 4.57 4.00
CA ALA A 33 -6.01 4.12 2.62
C ALA A 33 -5.02 2.94 2.47
N SER A 34 -5.45 1.89 1.76
CA SER A 34 -4.58 0.77 1.42
C SER A 34 -3.68 1.10 0.24
N MET A 35 -2.56 0.40 0.10
CA MET A 35 -1.66 0.59 -1.06
C MET A 35 -2.36 0.39 -2.41
N PRO A 36 -3.19 -0.65 -2.63
CA PRO A 36 -4.00 -0.77 -3.85
C PRO A 36 -4.89 0.46 -4.12
N TYR A 37 -5.51 1.02 -3.08
CA TYR A 37 -6.29 2.24 -3.21
C TYR A 37 -5.39 3.41 -3.64
N CYS A 38 -4.25 3.61 -2.98
CA CYS A 38 -3.31 4.69 -3.28
C CYS A 38 -2.77 4.61 -4.71
N ILE A 39 -2.42 3.42 -5.20
CA ILE A 39 -1.91 3.20 -6.56
C ILE A 39 -2.99 3.59 -7.59
N ARG A 40 -4.22 3.04 -7.44
CA ARG A 40 -5.34 3.39 -8.32
C ARG A 40 -5.67 4.89 -8.27
N HIS A 41 -5.65 5.46 -7.07
CA HIS A 41 -5.93 6.87 -6.87
C HIS A 41 -4.90 7.75 -7.56
N LEU A 42 -3.60 7.43 -7.42
CA LEU A 42 -2.50 8.15 -8.06
C LEU A 42 -2.63 8.11 -9.58
N ALA A 43 -2.80 6.91 -10.17
CA ALA A 43 -2.97 6.75 -11.61
C ALA A 43 -4.12 7.62 -12.15
N LYS A 44 -5.27 7.62 -11.45
CA LYS A 44 -6.43 8.44 -11.82
C LYS A 44 -6.19 9.94 -11.63
N ALA A 45 -5.65 10.36 -10.48
CA ALA A 45 -5.50 11.75 -10.11
C ALA A 45 -4.42 12.46 -10.94
N ALA A 46 -3.29 11.78 -11.17
CA ALA A 46 -2.19 12.28 -11.97
C ALA A 46 -2.36 12.03 -13.47
N ARG A 47 -3.32 11.18 -13.87
CA ARG A 47 -3.52 10.70 -15.25
C ARG A 47 -2.25 10.06 -15.83
N CYS A 48 -1.52 9.32 -14.99
CA CYS A 48 -0.35 8.56 -15.41
C CYS A 48 -0.71 7.09 -15.68
N PRO A 49 0.11 6.36 -16.46
CA PRO A 49 -0.03 4.92 -16.63
C PRO A 49 0.05 4.18 -15.29
N LEU A 50 -0.61 3.02 -15.20
CA LEU A 50 -0.62 2.22 -13.98
C LEU A 50 0.79 1.77 -13.57
N GLU A 51 1.64 1.49 -14.55
CA GLU A 51 3.04 1.10 -14.38
C GLU A 51 3.83 2.19 -13.66
N GLU A 52 3.58 3.46 -13.98
CA GLU A 52 4.24 4.59 -13.31
C GLU A 52 3.79 4.74 -11.86
N ALA A 53 2.49 4.52 -11.59
CA ALA A 53 1.97 4.49 -10.22
C ALA A 53 2.53 3.32 -9.41
N LEU A 54 2.74 2.14 -10.04
CA LEU A 54 3.38 0.99 -9.41
C LEU A 54 4.85 1.27 -9.10
N ILE A 55 5.61 1.86 -10.03
CA ILE A 55 7.00 2.30 -9.82
C ILE A 55 7.10 3.28 -8.63
N CYS A 56 6.16 4.21 -8.51
CA CYS A 56 6.08 5.13 -7.36
C CYS A 56 5.88 4.40 -6.03
N ALA A 57 5.21 3.25 -6.03
CA ALA A 57 4.96 2.44 -4.84
C ALA A 57 6.08 1.44 -4.52
N THR A 58 7.00 1.16 -5.45
CA THR A 58 8.02 0.10 -5.30
C THR A 58 9.46 0.61 -5.50
N ASP A 59 9.86 0.90 -6.73
CA ASP A 59 11.21 1.28 -7.14
C ASP A 59 11.67 2.59 -6.50
N LYS A 60 10.78 3.59 -6.45
CA LYS A 60 11.09 4.91 -5.88
C LYS A 60 11.38 4.87 -4.38
N PRO A 61 10.55 4.26 -3.52
CA PRO A 61 10.88 4.14 -2.10
C PRO A 61 12.11 3.27 -1.86
N ALA A 62 12.32 2.17 -2.60
CA ALA A 62 13.53 1.37 -2.48
C ALA A 62 14.81 2.16 -2.81
N THR A 63 14.74 3.00 -3.86
CA THR A 63 15.83 3.90 -4.25
C THR A 63 16.09 4.95 -3.18
N LEU A 64 15.03 5.59 -2.66
CA LEU A 64 15.14 6.61 -1.61
C LEU A 64 15.78 6.05 -0.33
N MET A 65 15.47 4.82 0.03
CA MET A 65 16.00 4.15 1.23
C MET A 65 17.37 3.50 1.01
N GLY A 66 17.91 3.49 -0.22
CA GLY A 66 19.20 2.86 -0.52
C GLY A 66 19.18 1.33 -0.50
N ILE A 67 18.02 0.71 -0.73
CA ILE A 67 17.80 -0.75 -0.71
C ILE A 67 17.40 -1.31 -2.09
N ARG A 68 17.64 -0.54 -3.15
CA ARG A 68 17.19 -0.84 -4.51
C ARG A 68 17.97 -1.99 -5.17
N ASP A 69 19.09 -2.37 -4.59
CA ASP A 69 19.89 -3.54 -4.96
C ASP A 69 19.15 -4.86 -4.69
N HIS A 70 18.22 -4.89 -3.73
CA HIS A 70 17.48 -6.11 -3.38
C HIS A 70 15.94 -5.94 -3.33
N LYS A 71 15.39 -4.72 -3.32
CA LYS A 71 13.92 -4.47 -3.30
C LYS A 71 13.43 -3.55 -4.41
N GLY A 72 12.12 -3.58 -4.66
CA GLY A 72 11.41 -2.56 -5.44
C GLY A 72 11.35 -2.80 -6.96
N ALA A 73 11.98 -3.87 -7.46
CA ALA A 73 11.89 -4.27 -8.85
C ALA A 73 11.88 -5.80 -9.00
N ILE A 74 11.38 -6.27 -10.14
CA ILE A 74 11.41 -7.68 -10.52
C ILE A 74 12.62 -7.87 -11.42
N THR A 75 13.74 -8.31 -10.84
CA THR A 75 15.01 -8.51 -11.55
C THR A 75 15.78 -9.66 -10.90
N MET A 76 16.57 -10.39 -11.69
CA MET A 76 17.40 -11.48 -11.18
C MET A 76 18.31 -11.01 -10.04
N GLY A 77 18.39 -11.81 -8.98
CA GLY A 77 19.23 -11.53 -7.81
C GLY A 77 18.60 -10.65 -6.72
N MET A 78 17.37 -10.15 -6.93
CA MET A 78 16.59 -9.44 -5.90
C MET A 78 15.77 -10.41 -5.05
N ASP A 79 15.36 -9.95 -3.87
CA ASP A 79 14.48 -10.72 -3.00
C ASP A 79 13.15 -10.97 -3.70
N ALA A 80 12.61 -12.17 -3.56
CA ALA A 80 11.33 -12.57 -4.16
C ALA A 80 10.12 -12.02 -3.37
N ASP A 81 10.13 -10.70 -3.14
CA ASP A 81 9.04 -9.91 -2.57
C ASP A 81 8.10 -9.46 -3.69
N LEU A 82 7.03 -10.21 -3.90
CA LEU A 82 6.15 -10.08 -5.06
C LEU A 82 4.69 -9.97 -4.63
N VAL A 83 3.93 -9.14 -5.33
CA VAL A 83 2.47 -9.06 -5.16
C VAL A 83 1.83 -9.36 -6.50
N LEU A 84 1.04 -10.43 -6.55
CA LEU A 84 0.23 -10.75 -7.72
C LEU A 84 -1.08 -9.97 -7.63
N ILE A 85 -1.39 -9.20 -8.68
CA ILE A 85 -2.55 -8.32 -8.73
C ILE A 85 -3.38 -8.55 -10.00
N THR A 86 -4.65 -8.17 -9.96
CA THR A 86 -5.49 -7.98 -11.16
C THR A 86 -5.13 -6.68 -11.88
N GLU A 87 -5.68 -6.46 -13.08
CA GLU A 87 -5.60 -5.17 -13.79
C GLU A 87 -6.18 -4.00 -12.97
N ASN A 88 -7.11 -4.29 -12.06
CA ASN A 88 -7.68 -3.31 -11.12
C ASN A 88 -6.84 -3.17 -9.83
N VAL A 89 -5.63 -3.72 -9.77
CA VAL A 89 -4.74 -3.67 -8.59
C VAL A 89 -5.33 -4.41 -7.37
N ASP A 90 -6.26 -5.33 -7.57
CA ASP A 90 -6.75 -6.16 -6.47
C ASP A 90 -5.75 -7.28 -6.19
N VAL A 91 -5.37 -7.45 -4.92
CA VAL A 91 -4.33 -8.40 -4.52
C VAL A 91 -4.87 -9.83 -4.56
N LEU A 92 -4.20 -10.67 -5.33
CA LEU A 92 -4.49 -12.10 -5.45
C LEU A 92 -3.57 -12.93 -4.57
N ALA A 93 -2.27 -12.59 -4.54
CA ALA A 93 -1.28 -13.27 -3.70
C ALA A 93 -0.15 -12.32 -3.29
N THR A 94 0.53 -12.62 -2.19
CA THR A 94 1.75 -11.93 -1.75
C THR A 94 2.80 -12.94 -1.35
N TYR A 95 4.00 -12.73 -1.85
CA TYR A 95 5.20 -13.50 -1.56
C TYR A 95 6.19 -12.58 -0.83
N VAL A 96 6.79 -13.09 0.25
CA VAL A 96 7.86 -12.42 0.99
C VAL A 96 9.02 -13.40 1.05
N ASP A 97 10.18 -12.99 0.54
CA ASP A 97 11.35 -13.85 0.37
C ASP A 97 11.01 -15.19 -0.31
N GLY A 98 10.19 -15.13 -1.36
CA GLY A 98 9.73 -16.29 -2.12
C GLY A 98 8.67 -17.15 -1.43
N THR A 99 8.31 -16.86 -0.18
CA THR A 99 7.29 -17.60 0.58
C THR A 99 5.91 -16.98 0.39
N LEU A 100 4.92 -17.77 0.01
CA LEU A 100 3.53 -17.33 -0.07
C LEU A 100 2.99 -17.02 1.33
N VAL A 101 2.74 -15.73 1.61
CA VAL A 101 2.22 -15.26 2.92
C VAL A 101 0.76 -14.83 2.87
N TYR A 102 0.23 -14.59 1.67
CA TYR A 102 -1.17 -14.27 1.44
C TYR A 102 -1.63 -14.88 0.12
N ALA A 103 -2.80 -15.50 0.13
CA ALA A 103 -3.53 -15.89 -1.06
C ALA A 103 -5.01 -15.59 -0.85
N ASN A 104 -5.61 -14.91 -1.81
CA ASN A 104 -7.05 -14.69 -1.81
C ASN A 104 -7.75 -16.03 -2.10
N LYS A 105 -8.74 -16.40 -1.27
CA LYS A 105 -9.40 -17.73 -1.28
C LYS A 105 -10.26 -18.00 -2.52
N CYS A 106 -10.37 -17.04 -3.44
CA CYS A 106 -11.12 -17.17 -4.69
C CYS A 106 -10.23 -17.57 -5.89
N MET A 107 -9.00 -18.05 -5.63
CA MET A 107 -8.18 -18.79 -6.61
C MET A 107 -8.50 -20.27 -6.58
#